data_AF-A0A9E3RMU7-F1
#
_entry.id   AF-A0A9E3RMU7-F1
#
_cell.length_a   1.000
_cell.length_b   1.000
_cell.length_c   1.000
_cell.angle_alpha   90.00
_cell.angle_beta   90.00
_cell.angle_gamma   90.00
#
_symmetry.space_group_name_H-M   'P 1'
#
loop_
_entity.id
_entity.type
_entity.pdbx_description
1 polymer ?
#
loop_
_entity_poly.entity_id
_entity_poly.type
_entity_poly.pdbx_seq_one_letter_code
_entity_poly.pdbx_strand_id
1 'polypeptide(L)' 'MELILIVIILFLSPAVVLLILGFNRLYTQPKSAKILLIAAGVYLLIGLGICGSMLSGL' A
#
# COMPACT_ATOMS: atom_id res chain seq x y z
N MET A 1 15.92 1.27 -12.69
CA MET A 1 16.16 0.49 -11.46
C MET A 1 16.38 1.37 -10.23
N GLU A 2 17.00 2.56 -10.35
CA GLU A 2 17.21 3.48 -9.21
C GLU A 2 15.89 4.10 -8.67
N LEU A 3 14.97 4.53 -9.54
CA LEU A 3 13.79 5.29 -9.12
C LEU A 3 12.71 4.45 -8.38
N ILE A 4 12.55 3.18 -8.77
CA ILE A 4 11.52 2.28 -8.24
C ILE A 4 11.81 1.89 -6.78
N LEU A 5 13.07 1.61 -6.45
CA LEU A 5 13.47 1.26 -5.09
C LEU A 5 13.25 2.42 -4.12
N ILE A 6 13.56 3.64 -4.55
CA ILE A 6 13.39 4.86 -3.74
C ILE A 6 11.90 5.14 -3.52
N VAL A 7 11.07 4.99 -4.56
CA VAL A 7 9.61 5.13 -4.46
C VAL A 7 9.03 4.05 -3.57
N ILE A 8 9.43 2.78 -3.70
CA ILE A 8 8.94 1.69 -2.84
C ILE A 8 9.33 1.90 -1.39
N ILE A 9 10.57 2.29 -1.08
CA ILE A 9 10.98 2.56 0.31
C ILE A 9 10.15 3.70 0.91
N LEU A 10 9.89 4.74 0.11
CA LEU A 10 9.13 5.91 0.55
C LEU A 10 7.63 5.63 0.66
N PHE A 11 7.07 4.75 -0.18
CA PHE A 11 5.65 4.36 -0.18
C PHE A 11 5.34 3.22 0.81
N LEU A 12 6.34 2.39 1.13
CA LEU A 12 6.20 1.33 2.14
C LEU A 12 5.99 1.93 3.53
N SER A 13 6.60 3.10 3.80
CA SER A 13 6.43 3.82 5.06
C SER A 13 4.96 4.21 5.34
N PRO A 14 4.24 4.93 4.45
CA PRO A 14 2.82 5.21 4.65
C PRO A 14 1.96 3.95 4.55
N ALA A 15 2.28 2.98 3.70
CA ALA A 15 1.49 1.76 3.56
C ALA A 15 1.49 0.90 4.84
N VAL A 16 2.65 0.72 5.49
CA VAL A 16 2.76 -0.02 6.75
C VAL A 16 2.02 0.71 7.87
N VAL A 17 2.15 2.05 7.94
CA VAL A 17 1.41 2.85 8.92
C VAL A 17 -0.10 2.75 8.68
N LEU A 18 -0.57 2.85 7.42
CA LEU A 18 -1.98 2.70 7.05
C LEU A 18 -2.54 1.31 7.37
N LEU A 19 -1.73 0.26 7.22
CA LEU A 19 -2.11 -1.12 7.51
C LEU A 19 -2.28 -1.33 9.02
N ILE A 20 -1.32 -0.86 9.82
CA ILE A 20 -1.36 -0.93 11.29
C ILE A 20 -2.50 -0.06 11.83
N LEU A 21 -2.64 1.18 11.34
CA LEU A 21 -3.70 2.10 11.75
C LEU A 21 -5.08 1.57 11.35
N GLY A 22 -5.20 0.97 10.16
CA GLY A 22 -6.41 0.31 9.67
C GLY A 22 -6.83 -0.87 10.53
N PHE A 23 -5.88 -1.68 10.99
CA PHE A 23 -6.13 -2.80 11.89
C PHE A 23 -6.57 -2.34 13.28
N ASN A 24 -5.94 -1.29 13.82
CA ASN A 24 -6.29 -0.73 15.12
C ASN A 24 -7.65 0.02 15.09
N ARG A 25 -7.95 0.69 13.97
CA ARG A 25 -9.23 1.40 13.75
C ARG A 25 -10.41 0.44 13.55
N LEU A 26 -10.15 -0.81 13.15
CA LEU A 26 -11.17 -1.85 12.94
C LEU A 26 -11.95 -2.14 14.24
N TYR A 27 -11.29 -1.99 15.40
CA TYR A 27 -11.87 -2.26 16.71
C TYR A 27 -12.78 -1.13 17.23
N THR A 28 -12.53 0.11 16.82
CA THR A 28 -13.27 1.30 17.27
C THR A 28 -14.40 1.69 16.32
N GLN A 29 -14.17 1.63 15.00
CA GLN A 29 -15.17 2.04 13.99
C GLN A 29 -15.05 1.19 12.71
N PRO A 30 -15.72 0.03 12.63
CA PRO A 30 -15.50 -0.97 11.58
C PRO A 30 -15.87 -0.46 10.18
N LYS A 31 -16.85 0.45 10.06
CA LYS A 31 -17.31 0.98 8.77
C LYS A 31 -16.27 1.85 8.08
N SER A 32 -15.61 2.73 8.82
CA SER A 32 -14.61 3.67 8.26
C SER A 32 -13.24 3.01 8.10
N ALA A 33 -12.88 2.10 9.01
CA ALA A 33 -11.64 1.33 8.95
C ALA A 33 -11.55 0.43 7.71
N LYS A 34 -12.66 -0.17 7.29
CA LYS A 34 -12.71 -1.05 6.11
C LYS A 34 -12.33 -0.32 4.81
N ILE A 35 -12.74 0.95 4.70
CA ILE A 35 -12.51 1.77 3.50
C ILE A 35 -11.02 2.17 3.43
N LEU A 36 -10.44 2.57 4.56
CA LEU A 36 -9.01 2.87 4.68
C LEU A 36 -8.12 1.67 4.38
N LEU A 37 -8.49 0.48 4.87
CA LEU A 37 -7.77 -0.77 4.57
C LEU A 37 -7.83 -1.15 3.09
N ILE A 38 -9.01 -1.02 2.46
CA ILE A 38 -9.17 -1.32 1.03
C ILE A 38 -8.38 -0.32 0.18
N ALA A 39 -8.45 0.97 0.50
CA ALA A 39 -7.70 1.99 -0.22
C ALA A 39 -6.18 1.75 -0.14
N ALA A 40 -5.66 1.39 1.03
CA ALA A 40 -4.26 1.03 1.23
C ALA A 40 -3.88 -0.25 0.44
N GLY A 41 -4.74 -1.28 0.46
CA GLY A 41 -4.53 -2.50 -0.29
C GLY A 41 -4.51 -2.28 -1.80
N VAL A 42 -5.42 -1.47 -2.33
CA VAL A 42 -5.46 -1.10 -3.76
C VAL A 42 -4.22 -0.31 -4.16
N TYR A 43 -3.77 0.63 -3.33
CA TYR A 43 -2.56 1.40 -3.60
C TYR A 43 -1.30 0.53 -3.63
N LEU A 44 -1.21 -0.47 -2.72
CA LEU A 44 -0.15 -1.48 -2.74
C LEU A 44 -0.24 -2.38 -3.99
N LEU A 45 -1.42 -2.84 -4.36
CA LEU A 45 -1.63 -3.66 -5.57
C LEU A 45 -1.18 -2.92 -6.84
N ILE A 46 -1.52 -1.63 -6.95
CA ILE A 46 -1.15 -0.80 -8.10
C ILE A 46 0.37 -0.56 -8.11
N GLY A 47 0.96 -0.22 -6.96
CA GLY A 47 2.41 0.00 -6.84
C GLY A 47 3.23 -1.24 -7.17
N LEU A 48 2.88 -2.41 -6.60
CA LEU A 48 3.54 -3.68 -6.90
C LEU A 48 3.24 -4.17 -8.32
N GLY A 49 2.01 -3.98 -8.81
CA GLY A 49 1.60 -4.43 -10.14
C GLY A 49 2.30 -3.67 -11.27
N ILE A 50 2.42 -2.34 -11.15
CA ILE A 50 3.14 -1.51 -12.13
C ILE A 50 4.65 -1.81 -12.08
N CYS A 51 5.23 -1.96 -10.88
CA CYS A 51 6.65 -2.33 -10.78
C CYS A 51 6.93 -3.72 -11.36
N GLY A 52 6.04 -4.69 -11.13
CA GLY A 52 6.15 -6.05 -11.65
C GLY A 52 5.97 -6.14 -13.17
N SER A 53 5.02 -5.38 -13.74
CA SER A 53 4.81 -5.36 -15.19
C SER A 53 5.97 -4.70 -15.94
N MET A 54 6.59 -3.67 -15.35
CA MET A 54 7.82 -3.07 -15.89
C MET A 54 9.02 -4.03 -15.82
N LEU A 55 9.08 -4.90 -14.80
CA LEU A 55 10.16 -5.89 -14.65
C LEU A 55 9.98 -7.08 -15.60
N SER A 56 8.73 -7.49 -15.87
CA SER A 56 8.42 -8.63 -16.73
C SER A 56 8.39 -8.28 -18.23
N GLY A 57 8.39 -6.99 -18.58
CA GLY A 57 8.44 -6.49 -19.96
C GLY A 57 9.85 -6.18 -20.48
N LEU A 58 10.90 -6.50 -19.70
CA LEU A 58 12.30 -6.39 -20.06
C LEU A 58 12.88 -7.80 -20.30
#